data_AF-A0A9N9U3S9-F1
#
_entry.id   AF-A0A9N9U3S9-F1
#
_cell.length_a   1.000
_cell.length_b   1.000
_cell.length_c   1.000
_cell.angle_alpha   90.00
_cell.angle_beta   90.00
_cell.angle_gamma   90.00
#
_symmetry.space_group_name_H-M   'P 1'
#
loop_
_entity.id
_entity.type
_entity.pdbx_description
1 polymer ?
#
loop_
_entity_poly.entity_id
_entity_poly.type
_entity_poly.pdbx_seq_one_letter_code
_entity_poly.pdbx_strand_id
1 'polypeptide(L)'
;MEGTSPTAVSYMGDLYAFWVGSYAGGIYCAKRTSNGAKWGAVYALEGFVSGIAVAPGTSPCAAVYRDKLYLFYNGRGRDGTFYARCTRSGWEPRVAALIDHVPAKRMGFAENTSPAAAAYNDELHVFWCGSGRDGFFGRDGIYWFTLQDRTWTYQSPIRGRVLVAENSTPCACIWGKNLCLFYNGGGGDGTYYVTYAGNKSWNDPISVREKIAGGMATADDTSPSLVSTGYGRPRLFWTGSGGPLQGLWSSEAYGDGWER
;
A
#
# COMPACT_ATOMS: atom_id res chain seq x y z
N MET A 1 20.86 4.29 -0.32
CA MET A 1 19.48 3.97 0.07
C MET A 1 19.31 2.49 -0.16
N GLU A 2 19.23 1.72 0.92
CA GLU A 2 18.90 0.30 0.87
C GLU A 2 17.41 0.16 1.23
N GLY A 3 16.68 -0.69 0.51
CA GLY A 3 15.25 -0.95 0.76
C GLY A 3 14.28 -0.07 -0.02
N THR A 4 14.01 -0.40 -1.28
CA THR A 4 12.79 0.04 -1.98
C THR A 4 11.92 -1.18 -2.25
N SER A 5 10.62 -1.05 -2.02
CA SER A 5 9.60 -2.02 -2.42
C SER A 5 8.96 -1.52 -3.71
N PRO A 6 9.38 -2.00 -4.89
CA PRO A 6 8.82 -1.53 -6.15
C PRO A 6 7.32 -1.86 -6.22
N THR A 7 6.55 -0.99 -6.88
CA THR A 7 5.14 -1.24 -7.20
C THR A 7 5.01 -1.49 -8.70
N ALA A 8 4.20 -2.48 -9.08
CA ALA A 8 3.86 -2.74 -10.47
C ALA A 8 2.36 -2.58 -10.70
N VAL A 9 1.97 -2.08 -11.86
CA VAL A 9 0.56 -1.79 -12.18
C VAL A 9 0.32 -1.89 -13.68
N SER A 10 -0.82 -2.45 -14.06
CA SER A 10 -1.27 -2.45 -15.45
C SER A 10 -2.12 -1.21 -15.73
N TYR A 11 -1.78 -0.44 -16.77
CA TYR A 11 -2.50 0.76 -17.18
C TYR A 11 -2.49 0.87 -18.70
N MET A 12 -3.68 1.04 -19.30
CA MET A 12 -3.84 1.16 -20.76
C MET A 12 -3.24 0.01 -21.57
N GLY A 13 -3.28 -1.21 -21.03
CA GLY A 13 -2.75 -2.40 -21.71
C GLY A 13 -1.24 -2.62 -21.51
N ASP A 14 -0.57 -1.72 -20.79
CA ASP A 14 0.85 -1.81 -20.51
C ASP A 14 1.13 -2.08 -19.04
N LEU A 15 2.22 -2.81 -18.76
CA LEU A 15 2.70 -3.03 -17.39
C LEU A 15 3.79 -2.02 -17.05
N TYR A 16 3.58 -1.28 -15.96
CA TYR A 16 4.53 -0.32 -15.41
C TYR A 16 5.13 -0.86 -14.11
N ALA A 17 6.38 -0.53 -13.85
CA ALA A 17 7.04 -0.71 -12.57
C ALA A 17 7.58 0.64 -12.09
N PHE A 18 7.39 0.95 -10.81
CA PHE A 18 7.85 2.17 -10.15
C PHE A 18 8.65 1.83 -8.90
N TRP A 19 9.73 2.56 -8.64
CA TRP A 19 10.58 2.38 -7.46
C TRP A 19 11.29 3.68 -7.08
N VAL A 20 11.78 3.77 -5.84
CA VAL A 20 12.62 4.90 -5.43
C VAL A 20 14.03 4.68 -5.96
N GLY A 21 14.56 5.65 -6.71
CA GLY A 21 15.91 5.55 -7.26
C GLY A 21 17.00 5.96 -6.29
N SER A 22 18.24 5.59 -6.62
CA SER A 22 19.43 5.83 -5.79
C SER A 22 19.88 7.29 -5.72
N TYR A 23 19.46 8.14 -6.66
CA TYR A 23 19.79 9.56 -6.69
C TYR A 23 18.57 10.45 -6.38
N ALA A 24 18.77 11.38 -5.46
CA ALA A 24 17.88 12.49 -5.08
C ALA A 24 16.51 12.17 -4.44
N GLY A 25 16.15 10.90 -4.23
CA GLY A 25 14.85 10.55 -3.64
C GLY A 25 13.68 10.72 -4.60
N GLY A 26 13.95 10.65 -5.91
CA GLY A 26 12.94 10.63 -6.97
C GLY A 26 12.37 9.24 -7.24
N ILE A 27 11.22 9.19 -7.90
CA ILE A 27 10.60 7.95 -8.36
C ILE A 27 11.04 7.64 -9.78
N TYR A 28 11.48 6.41 -10.03
CA TYR A 28 11.88 5.91 -11.34
C TYR A 28 10.78 5.00 -11.89
N CYS A 29 10.71 4.91 -13.20
CA CYS A 29 9.69 4.15 -13.91
C CYS A 29 10.32 3.37 -15.07
N ALA A 30 9.83 2.15 -15.27
CA ALA A 30 10.02 1.38 -16.49
C ALA A 30 8.68 0.81 -16.95
N LYS A 31 8.53 0.71 -18.27
CA LYS A 31 7.35 0.16 -18.94
C LYS A 31 7.73 -1.12 -19.65
N ARG A 32 6.97 -2.20 -19.51
CA ARG A 32 7.17 -3.43 -20.26
C ARG A 32 6.91 -3.17 -21.75
N THR A 33 7.72 -3.76 -22.63
CA THR A 33 7.53 -3.64 -24.07
C THR A 33 6.19 -4.27 -24.48
N SER A 34 5.58 -3.76 -25.56
CA SER A 34 4.26 -4.19 -26.03
C SER A 34 4.18 -5.68 -26.37
N ASN A 35 5.30 -6.31 -26.74
CA ASN A 35 5.39 -7.75 -26.98
C ASN A 35 5.66 -8.58 -25.71
N GLY A 36 5.73 -7.95 -24.54
CA GLY A 36 5.97 -8.59 -23.25
C GLY A 36 7.39 -9.14 -23.04
N ALA A 37 8.29 -9.07 -24.02
CA ALA A 37 9.57 -9.77 -23.95
C ALA A 37 10.65 -9.02 -23.14
N LYS A 38 10.54 -7.70 -23.01
CA LYS A 38 11.57 -6.85 -22.39
C LYS A 38 10.96 -5.74 -21.54
N TRP A 39 11.77 -5.12 -20.70
CA TRP A 39 11.48 -3.80 -20.14
C TRP A 39 12.07 -2.72 -21.04
N GLY A 40 11.34 -1.63 -21.21
CA GLY A 40 11.80 -0.43 -21.89
C GLY A 40 12.84 0.34 -21.08
N ALA A 41 13.24 1.49 -21.60
CA ALA A 41 14.18 2.38 -20.91
C ALA A 41 13.62 2.83 -19.55
N VAL A 42 14.50 2.91 -18.57
CA VAL A 42 14.22 3.50 -17.26
C VAL A 42 14.26 5.02 -17.39
N TYR A 43 13.31 5.71 -16.77
CA TYR A 43 13.33 7.17 -16.65
C TYR A 43 12.94 7.63 -15.25
N ALA A 44 13.50 8.77 -14.83
CA ALA A 44 13.09 9.45 -13.61
C ALA A 44 11.79 10.22 -13.86
N LEU A 45 10.81 10.06 -12.97
CA LEU A 45 9.50 10.69 -13.09
C LEU A 45 9.55 12.21 -12.91
N GLU A 46 10.58 12.71 -12.22
CA GLU A 46 10.85 14.15 -12.07
C GLU A 46 11.04 14.89 -13.39
N GLY A 47 11.44 14.20 -14.46
CA GLY A 47 11.49 14.78 -15.81
C GLY A 47 10.12 15.10 -16.40
N PHE A 48 9.04 14.60 -15.80
CA PHE A 48 7.65 14.76 -16.26
C PHE A 48 6.77 15.45 -15.23
N VAL A 49 7.04 15.21 -13.95
CA VAL A 49 6.24 15.69 -12.81
C VAL A 49 7.14 16.45 -11.85
N SER A 50 6.92 17.74 -11.72
CA SER A 50 7.66 18.58 -10.77
C SER A 50 7.15 18.40 -9.34
N GLY A 51 8.07 18.50 -8.38
CA GLY A 51 7.76 18.46 -6.94
C GLY A 51 7.81 17.06 -6.31
N ILE A 52 8.27 16.04 -7.02
CA ILE A 52 8.54 14.73 -6.41
C ILE A 52 9.70 14.87 -5.41
N ALA A 53 9.46 14.43 -4.18
CA ALA A 53 10.48 14.32 -3.15
C ALA A 53 10.01 13.23 -2.16
N VAL A 54 10.59 12.02 -2.27
CA VAL A 54 10.15 10.87 -1.49
C VAL A 54 10.88 10.80 -0.15
N ALA A 55 10.14 10.42 0.90
CA ALA A 55 10.69 10.19 2.23
C ALA A 55 11.67 9.00 2.24
N PRO A 56 12.85 9.13 2.87
CA PRO A 56 13.77 8.01 3.04
C PRO A 56 13.08 6.81 3.72
N GLY A 57 13.43 5.60 3.28
CA GLY A 57 12.87 4.36 3.82
C GLY A 57 11.42 4.07 3.40
N THR A 58 10.83 4.88 2.52
CA THR A 58 9.47 4.66 2.01
C THR A 58 9.48 4.28 0.53
N SER A 59 8.37 3.73 0.05
CA SER A 59 8.21 3.26 -1.33
C SER A 59 6.93 3.79 -1.97
N PRO A 60 6.88 3.93 -3.31
CA PRO A 60 5.66 4.36 -3.98
C PRO A 60 4.63 3.23 -4.04
N CYS A 61 3.36 3.59 -4.12
CA CYS A 61 2.25 2.67 -4.39
C CYS A 61 1.46 3.16 -5.61
N ALA A 62 1.24 2.29 -6.59
CA ALA A 62 0.52 2.63 -7.80
C ALA A 62 -0.86 1.96 -7.82
N ALA A 63 -1.88 2.72 -8.22
CA ALA A 63 -3.24 2.22 -8.40
C ALA A 63 -3.90 2.85 -9.63
N VAL A 64 -4.77 2.10 -10.30
CA VAL A 64 -5.59 2.61 -11.41
C VAL A 64 -7.01 2.81 -10.94
N TYR A 65 -7.58 3.97 -11.25
CA TYR A 65 -8.95 4.33 -10.93
C TYR A 65 -9.52 5.22 -12.04
N ARG A 66 -10.68 4.83 -12.59
CA ARG A 66 -11.41 5.56 -13.64
C ARG A 66 -10.49 6.09 -14.76
N ASP A 67 -9.79 5.17 -15.43
CA ASP A 67 -8.86 5.44 -16.54
C ASP A 67 -7.69 6.38 -16.20
N LYS A 68 -7.33 6.48 -14.93
CA LYS A 68 -6.17 7.26 -14.48
C LYS A 68 -5.28 6.38 -13.63
N LEU A 69 -3.98 6.54 -13.83
CA LEU A 69 -2.96 5.96 -12.98
C LEU A 69 -2.59 6.98 -11.89
N TYR A 70 -2.67 6.55 -10.64
CA TYR A 70 -2.25 7.30 -9.47
C TYR A 70 -0.98 6.64 -8.92
N LEU A 71 -0.01 7.46 -8.54
CA LEU A 71 1.23 7.04 -7.90
C LEU A 71 1.40 7.78 -6.59
N PHE A 72 1.12 7.09 -5.49
CA PHE A 72 1.18 7.60 -4.13
C PHE A 72 2.57 7.45 -3.55
N TYR A 73 3.02 8.42 -2.75
CA TYR A 73 4.29 8.34 -2.03
C TYR A 73 4.27 9.22 -0.78
N ASN A 74 5.09 8.89 0.21
CA ASN A 74 5.26 9.71 1.40
C ASN A 74 6.29 10.83 1.16
N GLY A 75 5.96 12.07 1.51
CA GLY A 75 6.76 13.25 1.21
C GLY A 75 8.00 13.37 2.09
N ARG A 76 9.13 13.79 1.50
CA ARG A 76 10.41 13.96 2.20
C ARG A 76 10.35 14.89 3.41
N GLY A 77 9.44 15.86 3.40
CA GLY A 77 9.20 16.79 4.51
C GLY A 77 8.47 16.19 5.71
N ARG A 78 8.06 14.91 5.65
CA ARG A 78 7.18 14.25 6.65
C ARG A 78 5.83 14.97 6.80
N ASP A 79 5.40 15.62 5.73
CA ASP A 79 4.25 16.51 5.62
C ASP A 79 3.04 15.86 4.94
N GLY A 80 3.05 14.52 4.87
CA GLY A 80 1.93 13.71 4.43
C GLY A 80 2.25 12.83 3.23
N THR A 81 1.18 12.29 2.64
CA THR A 81 1.23 11.47 1.43
C THR A 81 0.80 12.31 0.23
N PHE A 82 1.54 12.17 -0.86
CA PHE A 82 1.37 12.88 -2.11
C PHE A 82 0.99 11.89 -3.21
N TYR A 83 0.51 12.41 -4.34
CA TYR A 83 0.31 11.61 -5.53
C TYR A 83 0.68 12.36 -6.82
N ALA A 84 1.28 11.63 -7.75
CA ALA A 84 1.31 12.00 -9.16
C ALA A 84 0.18 11.28 -9.90
N ARG A 85 -0.39 11.93 -10.93
CA ARG A 85 -1.48 11.37 -11.72
C ARG A 85 -1.13 11.34 -13.20
N CYS A 86 -1.37 10.22 -13.84
CA CYS A 86 -1.23 10.04 -15.28
C CYS A 86 -2.61 9.77 -15.90
N THR A 87 -2.88 10.45 -17.00
CA THR A 87 -4.12 10.35 -17.77
C THR A 87 -3.81 9.84 -19.19
N ARG A 88 -4.80 9.83 -20.08
CA ARG A 88 -4.57 9.51 -21.50
C ARG A 88 -3.60 10.48 -22.17
N SER A 89 -3.53 11.72 -21.67
CA SER A 89 -2.66 12.78 -22.19
C SER A 89 -1.25 12.77 -21.57
N GLY A 90 -0.94 11.78 -20.71
CA GLY A 90 0.32 11.69 -19.98
C GLY A 90 0.20 12.15 -18.52
N TRP A 91 1.36 12.35 -17.91
CA TRP A 91 1.49 12.79 -16.52
C TRP A 91 1.07 14.25 -16.35
N GLU A 92 0.37 14.53 -15.25
CA GLU A 92 0.14 15.90 -14.81
C GLU A 92 1.46 16.55 -14.36
N PRO A 93 1.66 17.85 -14.62
CA PRO A 93 2.98 18.48 -14.50
C PRO A 93 3.45 18.68 -13.04
N ARG A 94 2.55 18.49 -12.06
CA ARG A 94 2.81 18.70 -10.63
C ARG A 94 2.16 17.61 -9.80
N VAL A 95 2.82 17.26 -8.71
CA VAL A 95 2.25 16.41 -7.66
C VAL A 95 1.15 17.15 -6.89
N ALA A 96 0.23 16.40 -6.30
CA ALA A 96 -0.78 16.90 -5.38
C ALA A 96 -0.57 16.26 -4.00
N ALA A 97 -0.88 17.01 -2.93
CA ALA A 97 -0.77 16.51 -1.57
C ALA A 97 -2.16 16.08 -1.07
N LEU A 98 -2.30 14.88 -0.51
CA LEU A 98 -3.58 14.44 0.07
C LEU A 98 -4.01 15.36 1.22
N ILE A 99 -3.04 15.97 1.90
CA ILE A 99 -3.27 16.91 2.99
C ILE A 99 -4.04 18.16 2.58
N ASP A 100 -3.97 18.57 1.32
CA ASP A 100 -4.73 19.72 0.83
C ASP A 100 -6.24 19.45 0.77
N HIS A 101 -6.65 18.19 0.94
CA HIS A 101 -8.05 17.78 1.01
C HIS A 101 -8.54 17.55 2.46
N VAL A 102 -7.75 17.92 3.47
CA VAL A 102 -8.09 17.75 4.90
C VAL A 102 -8.36 19.10 5.58
N PRO A 103 -9.52 19.30 6.23
CA PRO A 103 -9.77 20.42 7.11
C PRO A 103 -8.83 20.34 8.31
N ALA A 104 -8.06 21.40 8.54
CA ALA A 104 -6.96 21.52 9.50
C ALA A 104 -5.56 21.14 8.98
N LYS A 105 -5.40 20.55 7.79
CA LYS A 105 -4.09 20.28 7.17
C LYS A 105 -3.08 19.56 8.10
N ARG A 106 -3.56 18.62 8.92
CA ARG A 106 -2.69 17.78 9.78
C ARG A 106 -2.64 16.35 9.28
N MET A 107 -1.49 15.94 8.78
CA MET A 107 -1.21 14.58 8.34
C MET A 107 0.28 14.31 8.52
N GLY A 108 0.57 13.16 9.09
CA GLY A 108 1.91 12.61 9.17
C GLY A 108 1.84 11.11 8.92
N PHE A 109 2.99 10.50 8.69
CA PHE A 109 3.12 9.07 8.48
C PHE A 109 4.25 8.51 9.35
N ALA A 110 4.07 7.27 9.82
CA ALA A 110 5.07 6.54 10.57
C ALA A 110 6.33 6.31 9.72
N GLU A 111 7.51 6.44 10.32
CA GLU A 111 8.78 6.27 9.59
C GLU A 111 8.90 4.87 8.97
N ASN A 112 9.57 4.79 7.82
CA ASN A 112 9.76 3.55 7.04
C ASN A 112 8.46 2.79 6.70
N THR A 113 7.32 3.48 6.70
CA THR A 113 6.07 2.94 6.17
C THR A 113 5.73 3.61 4.85
N SER A 114 5.05 2.87 3.97
CA SER A 114 4.65 3.34 2.64
C SER A 114 3.13 3.41 2.54
N PRO A 115 2.58 4.22 1.61
CA PRO A 115 1.16 4.17 1.33
C PRO A 115 0.76 2.85 0.67
N ALA A 116 -0.51 2.47 0.81
CA ALA A 116 -1.15 1.41 0.03
C ALA A 116 -2.43 1.95 -0.62
N ALA A 117 -2.85 1.38 -1.74
CA ALA A 117 -4.06 1.84 -2.42
C ALA A 117 -4.78 0.71 -3.16
N ALA A 118 -6.10 0.80 -3.24
CA ALA A 118 -6.94 -0.13 -4.00
C ALA A 118 -8.22 0.56 -4.47
N ALA A 119 -8.64 0.25 -5.70
CA ALA A 119 -9.96 0.62 -6.20
C ALA A 119 -11.00 -0.42 -5.78
N TYR A 120 -12.12 0.03 -5.21
CA TYR A 120 -13.20 -0.81 -4.70
C TYR A 120 -14.52 -0.04 -4.82
N ASN A 121 -15.59 -0.69 -5.30
CA ASN A 121 -16.92 -0.08 -5.43
C ASN A 121 -16.94 1.31 -6.09
N ASP A 122 -16.16 1.48 -7.17
CA ASP A 122 -16.03 2.75 -7.89
C ASP A 122 -15.50 3.91 -7.04
N GLU A 123 -14.75 3.57 -5.99
CA GLU A 123 -13.98 4.47 -5.15
C GLU A 123 -12.50 4.06 -5.18
N LEU A 124 -11.60 5.02 -4.96
CA LEU A 124 -10.17 4.73 -4.73
C LEU A 124 -9.84 4.98 -3.28
N HIS A 125 -9.41 3.92 -2.59
CA HIS A 125 -8.98 4.00 -1.20
C HIS A 125 -7.46 4.08 -1.11
N VAL A 126 -6.97 4.95 -0.24
CA VAL A 126 -5.53 5.12 0.03
C VAL A 126 -5.30 5.01 1.53
N PHE A 127 -4.32 4.22 1.92
CA PHE A 127 -4.00 3.86 3.29
C PHE A 127 -2.59 4.28 3.65
N TRP A 128 -2.35 4.64 4.91
CA TRP A 128 -1.02 4.85 5.46
C TRP A 128 -1.01 4.62 6.97
N CYS A 129 0.16 4.33 7.53
CA CYS A 129 0.37 4.32 8.96
C CYS A 129 0.60 5.76 9.42
N GLY A 130 -0.23 6.30 10.32
CA GLY A 130 -0.06 7.67 10.85
C GLY A 130 1.09 7.75 11.84
N SER A 131 1.65 8.93 12.11
CA SER A 131 2.73 9.13 13.11
C SER A 131 2.27 9.70 14.45
N GLY A 132 0.95 9.79 14.64
CA GLY A 132 0.35 10.49 15.78
C GLY A 132 0.46 9.76 17.11
N ARG A 133 0.87 8.48 17.12
CA ARG A 133 0.76 7.61 18.31
C ARG A 133 -0.63 7.66 18.96
N ASP A 134 -1.65 7.91 18.16
CA ASP A 134 -3.05 8.08 18.55
C ASP A 134 -3.87 6.81 18.31
N GLY A 135 -3.21 5.74 17.86
CA GLY A 135 -3.78 4.40 17.83
C GLY A 135 -3.79 3.73 19.20
N PHE A 136 -4.18 2.45 19.19
CA PHE A 136 -4.34 1.66 20.41
C PHE A 136 -2.98 1.50 21.15
N PHE A 137 -2.97 1.60 22.48
CA PHE A 137 -1.76 1.61 23.32
C PHE A 137 -0.70 2.68 22.97
N GLY A 138 -1.08 3.79 22.32
CA GLY A 138 -0.13 4.83 21.96
C GLY A 138 0.80 4.44 20.80
N ARG A 139 0.41 3.43 20.00
CA ARG A 139 1.09 3.06 18.75
C ARG A 139 0.38 3.68 17.55
N ASP A 140 1.10 3.71 16.44
CA ASP A 140 0.62 4.24 15.18
C ASP A 140 -0.51 3.35 14.59
N GLY A 141 -1.63 3.99 14.26
CA GLY A 141 -2.78 3.35 13.61
C GLY A 141 -2.72 3.46 12.08
N ILE A 142 -3.61 2.74 11.40
CA ILE A 142 -3.82 2.90 9.96
C ILE A 142 -4.91 3.93 9.71
N TYR A 143 -4.64 4.84 8.81
CA TYR A 143 -5.57 5.85 8.32
C TYR A 143 -5.90 5.61 6.85
N TRP A 144 -7.02 6.18 6.42
CA TRP A 144 -7.44 6.09 5.02
C TRP A 144 -8.15 7.34 4.51
N PHE A 145 -8.01 7.53 3.20
CA PHE A 145 -8.77 8.45 2.36
C PHE A 145 -9.56 7.66 1.34
N THR A 146 -10.67 8.24 0.89
CA THR A 146 -11.43 7.74 -0.24
C THR A 146 -11.58 8.84 -1.27
N LEU A 147 -11.31 8.54 -2.54
CA LEU A 147 -11.64 9.38 -3.66
C LEU A 147 -12.91 8.85 -4.32
N GLN A 148 -13.95 9.67 -4.34
CA GLN A 148 -15.23 9.40 -5.00
C GLN A 148 -15.60 10.62 -5.85
N ASP A 149 -15.94 10.40 -7.12
CA ASP A 149 -16.44 11.46 -8.01
C ASP A 149 -15.59 12.74 -8.06
N ARG A 150 -14.27 12.57 -7.93
CA ARG A 150 -13.21 13.63 -7.92
C ARG A 150 -13.01 14.35 -6.58
N THR A 151 -13.77 14.00 -5.55
CA THR A 151 -13.62 14.57 -4.22
C THR A 151 -12.98 13.56 -3.29
N TRP A 152 -11.94 13.99 -2.59
CA TRP A 152 -11.36 13.23 -1.49
C TRP A 152 -12.21 13.42 -0.24
N THR A 153 -12.49 12.33 0.47
CA THR A 153 -13.11 12.38 1.79
C THR A 153 -12.16 12.94 2.84
N TYR A 154 -12.67 13.17 4.04
CA TYR A 154 -11.80 13.39 5.19
C TYR A 154 -11.03 12.13 5.57
N GLN A 155 -9.84 12.35 6.11
CA GLN A 155 -9.04 11.31 6.76
C GLN A 155 -9.90 10.63 7.84
N SER A 156 -9.89 9.31 7.83
CA SER A 156 -10.51 8.50 8.88
C SER A 156 -9.51 7.49 9.41
N PRO A 157 -9.49 7.19 10.72
CA PRO A 157 -8.75 6.03 11.23
C PRO A 157 -9.53 4.74 10.92
N ILE A 158 -8.81 3.65 10.68
CA ILE A 158 -9.37 2.31 10.85
C ILE A 158 -9.49 2.07 12.35
N ARG A 159 -10.72 2.16 12.86
CA ARG A 159 -11.01 1.93 14.27
C ARG A 159 -10.99 0.43 14.57
N GLY A 160 -10.54 0.09 15.77
CA GLY A 160 -10.29 -1.29 16.20
C GLY A 160 -8.90 -1.40 16.83
N ARG A 161 -8.56 -2.57 17.38
CA ARG A 161 -7.23 -2.84 17.96
C ARG A 161 -6.18 -3.05 16.85
N VAL A 162 -6.09 -2.12 15.91
CA VAL A 162 -5.11 -2.12 14.83
C VAL A 162 -3.78 -1.64 15.40
N LEU A 163 -2.87 -2.60 15.60
CA LEU A 163 -1.49 -2.36 16.01
C LEU A 163 -0.59 -2.81 14.86
N VAL A 164 0.08 -1.87 14.21
CA VAL A 164 0.99 -2.19 13.10
C VAL A 164 2.41 -2.38 13.64
N ALA A 165 3.12 -3.38 13.11
CA ALA A 165 4.55 -3.56 13.36
C ALA A 165 5.34 -2.33 12.88
N GLU A 166 6.39 -2.00 13.61
CA GLU A 166 7.31 -0.93 13.22
C GLU A 166 7.95 -1.28 11.87
N ASN A 167 8.16 -0.25 11.04
CA ASN A 167 8.73 -0.38 9.69
C ASN A 167 7.96 -1.37 8.76
N SER A 168 6.70 -1.69 9.08
CA SER A 168 5.82 -2.50 8.23
C SER A 168 4.81 -1.63 7.50
N THR A 169 4.67 -1.89 6.21
CA THR A 169 3.71 -1.26 5.31
C THR A 169 2.48 -2.16 5.13
N PRO A 170 1.24 -1.63 5.16
CA PRO A 170 0.06 -2.43 4.86
C PRO A 170 -0.07 -2.71 3.35
N CYS A 171 -0.84 -3.71 2.95
CA CYS A 171 -1.21 -3.94 1.56
C CYS A 171 -2.70 -4.26 1.41
N ALA A 172 -3.31 -3.83 0.30
CA ALA A 172 -4.74 -3.92 0.08
C ALA A 172 -5.08 -4.84 -1.10
N CYS A 173 -6.16 -5.59 -1.00
CA CYS A 173 -6.70 -6.38 -2.11
C CYS A 173 -8.22 -6.50 -2.01
N ILE A 174 -8.85 -6.89 -3.11
CA ILE A 174 -10.27 -7.30 -3.08
C ILE A 174 -10.33 -8.80 -2.84
N TRP A 175 -11.14 -9.21 -1.87
CA TRP A 175 -11.40 -10.62 -1.60
C TRP A 175 -12.91 -10.82 -1.39
N GLY A 176 -13.51 -11.62 -2.27
CA GLY A 176 -14.97 -11.76 -2.32
C GLY A 176 -15.63 -10.43 -2.64
N LYS A 177 -16.54 -9.98 -1.76
CA LYS A 177 -17.24 -8.69 -1.89
C LYS A 177 -16.61 -7.57 -1.07
N ASN A 178 -15.47 -7.82 -0.42
CA ASN A 178 -14.88 -6.88 0.53
C ASN A 178 -13.54 -6.35 0.02
N LEU A 179 -13.26 -5.11 0.34
CA LEU A 179 -11.90 -4.59 0.38
C LEU A 179 -11.23 -5.12 1.65
N CYS A 180 -10.06 -5.71 1.52
CA CYS A 180 -9.26 -6.22 2.62
C CYS A 180 -7.96 -5.44 2.72
N LEU A 181 -7.53 -5.14 3.94
CA LEU A 181 -6.25 -4.52 4.22
C LEU A 181 -5.45 -5.40 5.17
N PHE A 182 -4.28 -5.83 4.74
CA PHE A 182 -3.36 -6.70 5.48
C PHE A 182 -2.21 -5.89 6.06
N TYR A 183 -1.75 -6.27 7.23
CA TYR A 183 -0.62 -5.63 7.92
C TYR A 183 0.03 -6.59 8.92
N ASN A 184 1.33 -6.43 9.18
CA ASN A 184 1.98 -7.18 10.25
C ASN A 184 1.61 -6.57 11.61
N GLY A 185 1.27 -7.42 12.57
CA GLY A 185 0.85 -7.02 13.92
C GLY A 185 2.01 -6.50 14.75
N GLY A 186 1.79 -5.40 15.49
CA GLY A 186 2.79 -4.80 16.38
C GLY A 186 3.20 -5.65 17.58
N GLY A 187 2.53 -6.79 17.80
CA GLY A 187 2.90 -7.78 18.81
C GLY A 187 3.92 -8.82 18.36
N GLY A 188 4.37 -8.77 17.09
CA GLY A 188 5.25 -9.81 16.52
C GLY A 188 4.55 -11.16 16.35
N ASP A 189 3.23 -11.15 16.31
CA ASP A 189 2.35 -12.33 16.38
C ASP A 189 1.75 -12.73 15.03
N GLY A 190 2.23 -12.12 13.94
CA GLY A 190 1.92 -12.48 12.56
C GLY A 190 1.22 -11.38 11.78
N THR A 191 0.67 -11.74 10.62
CA THR A 191 -0.12 -10.84 9.77
C THR A 191 -1.59 -10.88 10.19
N TYR A 192 -2.21 -9.70 10.16
CA TYR A 192 -3.63 -9.48 10.37
C TYR A 192 -4.27 -8.93 9.10
N TYR A 193 -5.59 -9.05 9.00
CA TYR A 193 -6.36 -8.27 8.04
C TYR A 193 -7.64 -7.71 8.64
N VAL A 194 -8.07 -6.57 8.11
CA VAL A 194 -9.39 -5.97 8.35
C VAL A 194 -10.16 -5.95 7.04
N THR A 195 -11.49 -5.98 7.13
CA THR A 195 -12.37 -5.98 5.96
C THR A 195 -13.31 -4.79 5.94
N TYR A 196 -13.62 -4.32 4.74
CA TYR A 196 -14.50 -3.21 4.46
C TYR A 196 -15.53 -3.61 3.39
N ALA A 197 -16.81 -3.52 3.76
CA ALA A 197 -17.93 -3.92 2.91
C ALA A 197 -18.59 -2.72 2.20
N GLY A 198 -18.00 -1.53 2.22
CA GLY A 198 -18.59 -0.32 1.63
C GLY A 198 -19.53 0.46 2.57
N ASN A 199 -19.63 0.07 3.83
CA ASN A 199 -20.58 0.62 4.81
C ASN A 199 -19.95 1.67 5.76
N LYS A 200 -18.89 2.37 5.33
CA LYS A 200 -18.16 3.41 6.07
C LYS A 200 -17.46 2.97 7.37
N SER A 201 -17.49 1.68 7.72
CA SER A 201 -16.79 1.12 8.89
C SER A 201 -15.98 -0.11 8.53
N TRP A 202 -14.81 -0.25 9.13
CA TRP A 202 -13.99 -1.46 9.04
C TRP A 202 -14.36 -2.44 10.14
N ASN A 203 -14.31 -3.74 9.83
CA ASN A 203 -14.48 -4.80 10.82
C ASN A 203 -13.24 -4.94 11.72
N ASP A 204 -13.40 -5.64 12.84
CA ASP A 204 -12.28 -5.94 13.74
C ASP A 204 -11.17 -6.74 13.04
N PRO A 205 -9.90 -6.56 13.46
CA PRO A 205 -8.78 -7.34 12.95
C PRO A 205 -8.97 -8.85 13.09
N ILE A 206 -8.66 -9.58 12.04
CA ILE A 206 -8.62 -11.04 12.00
C ILE A 206 -7.16 -11.49 11.86
N SER A 207 -6.70 -12.36 12.76
CA SER A 207 -5.36 -12.92 12.71
C SER A 207 -5.26 -13.99 11.63
N VAL A 208 -4.33 -13.83 10.67
CA VAL A 208 -4.05 -14.87 9.66
C VAL A 208 -3.42 -16.10 10.31
N ARG A 209 -2.60 -15.90 11.35
CA ARG A 209 -1.97 -16.98 12.12
C ARG A 209 -2.98 -17.98 12.66
N GLU A 210 -4.13 -17.51 13.12
CA GLU A 210 -5.21 -18.36 13.65
C GLU A 210 -5.98 -19.10 12.55
N LYS A 211 -5.79 -18.72 11.30
CA LYS A 211 -6.52 -19.24 10.13
C LYS A 211 -5.66 -20.09 9.19
N ILE A 212 -4.35 -20.16 9.41
CA ILE A 212 -3.41 -20.96 8.61
C ILE A 212 -2.92 -22.20 9.38
N ALA A 213 -2.97 -23.36 8.74
CA ALA A 213 -2.45 -24.60 9.32
C ALA A 213 -0.91 -24.54 9.42
N GLY A 214 -0.36 -24.72 10.62
CA GLY A 214 1.08 -24.65 10.89
C GLY A 214 1.56 -23.33 11.49
N GLY A 215 0.65 -22.37 11.69
CA GLY A 215 0.96 -21.07 12.30
C GLY A 215 1.69 -20.11 11.39
N MET A 216 1.97 -18.93 11.92
CA MET A 216 2.62 -17.82 11.22
C MET A 216 3.41 -17.01 12.22
N ALA A 217 4.62 -16.62 11.81
CA ALA A 217 5.43 -15.60 12.45
C ALA A 217 5.96 -14.69 11.34
N THR A 218 6.25 -13.44 11.67
CA THR A 218 6.77 -12.45 10.72
C THR A 218 8.12 -11.94 11.20
N ALA A 219 9.07 -11.76 10.29
CA ALA A 219 10.34 -11.12 10.60
C ALA A 219 10.15 -9.61 10.81
N ASP A 220 10.95 -9.05 11.70
CA ASP A 220 11.01 -7.61 11.94
C ASP A 220 11.38 -6.87 10.65
N ASP A 221 10.92 -5.63 10.53
CA ASP A 221 11.18 -4.76 9.38
C ASP A 221 10.75 -5.35 8.02
N THR A 222 9.76 -6.24 8.03
CA THR A 222 9.16 -6.80 6.82
C THR A 222 7.70 -6.41 6.69
N SER A 223 7.22 -6.37 5.45
CA SER A 223 5.83 -6.03 5.11
C SER A 223 5.18 -7.22 4.41
N PRO A 224 3.87 -7.49 4.64
CA PRO A 224 3.14 -8.47 3.85
C PRO A 224 2.96 -7.97 2.41
N SER A 225 2.85 -8.89 1.46
CA SER A 225 2.52 -8.60 0.07
C SER A 225 1.42 -9.51 -0.45
N LEU A 226 0.61 -9.02 -1.40
CA LEU A 226 -0.55 -9.73 -1.92
C LEU A 226 -0.57 -9.72 -3.43
N VAL A 227 -1.06 -10.81 -4.00
CA VAL A 227 -1.50 -10.87 -5.39
C VAL A 227 -2.89 -11.50 -5.44
N SER A 228 -3.78 -10.98 -6.29
CA SER A 228 -5.04 -11.67 -6.57
C SER A 228 -4.78 -12.77 -7.61
N THR A 229 -5.14 -14.01 -7.29
CA THR A 229 -5.04 -15.14 -8.22
C THR A 229 -6.20 -15.09 -9.23
N GLY A 230 -6.08 -15.83 -10.33
CA GLY A 230 -7.11 -15.86 -11.39
C GLY A 230 -8.51 -16.29 -10.94
N TYR A 231 -8.63 -16.84 -9.71
CA TYR A 231 -9.90 -17.23 -9.09
C TYR A 231 -10.47 -16.17 -8.14
N GLY A 232 -9.90 -14.96 -8.11
CA GLY A 232 -10.33 -13.88 -7.21
C GLY A 232 -9.98 -14.12 -5.74
N ARG A 233 -8.97 -14.96 -5.48
CA ARG A 233 -8.48 -15.28 -4.13
C ARG A 233 -7.16 -14.55 -3.89
N PRO A 234 -6.98 -13.89 -2.75
CA PRO A 234 -5.69 -13.33 -2.41
C PRO A 234 -4.69 -14.44 -2.07
N ARG A 235 -3.50 -14.34 -2.65
CA ARG A 235 -2.30 -15.04 -2.20
C ARG A 235 -1.42 -14.05 -1.44
N LEU A 236 -1.24 -14.33 -0.15
CA LEU A 236 -0.39 -13.59 0.78
C LEU A 236 1.02 -14.13 0.72
N PHE A 237 2.00 -13.23 0.73
CA PHE A 237 3.41 -13.50 0.91
C PHE A 237 3.91 -12.78 2.15
N TRP A 238 4.75 -13.45 2.94
CA TRP A 238 5.38 -12.85 4.10
C TRP A 238 6.77 -13.43 4.34
N THR A 239 7.63 -12.66 4.98
CA THR A 239 8.91 -13.15 5.49
C THR A 239 8.69 -13.64 6.91
N GLY A 240 8.93 -14.94 7.14
CA GLY A 240 8.77 -15.52 8.47
C GLY A 240 10.02 -15.44 9.33
N SER A 241 9.83 -15.50 10.65
CA SER A 241 10.89 -15.46 11.67
C SER A 241 10.95 -16.75 12.48
N GLY A 242 12.17 -17.15 12.85
CA GLY A 242 12.44 -18.20 13.83
C GLY A 242 12.31 -19.65 13.32
N GLY A 243 13.35 -20.46 13.56
CA GLY A 243 13.33 -21.90 13.35
C GLY A 243 12.83 -22.33 11.96
N PRO A 244 11.88 -23.28 11.85
CA PRO A 244 11.38 -23.78 10.57
C PRO A 244 10.51 -22.76 9.81
N LEU A 245 10.22 -21.58 10.39
CA LEU A 245 9.44 -20.51 9.76
C LEU A 245 10.32 -19.41 9.16
N GLN A 246 11.64 -19.54 9.19
CA GLN A 246 12.53 -18.58 8.53
C GLN A 246 12.43 -18.65 7.00
N GLY A 247 12.30 -17.50 6.33
CA GLY A 247 12.32 -17.39 4.87
C GLY A 247 11.05 -16.77 4.28
N LEU A 248 10.93 -16.80 2.95
CA LEU A 248 9.75 -16.32 2.24
C LEU A 248 8.68 -17.42 2.22
N TRP A 249 7.48 -17.07 2.65
CA TRP A 249 6.32 -17.94 2.67
C TRP A 249 5.20 -17.38 1.80
N SER A 250 4.30 -18.26 1.38
CA SER A 250 3.05 -17.85 0.75
C SER A 250 1.90 -18.71 1.22
N SER A 251 0.69 -18.17 1.14
CA SER A 251 -0.54 -18.90 1.43
C SER A 251 -1.69 -18.26 0.63
N GLU A 252 -2.62 -19.09 0.16
CA GLU A 252 -3.78 -18.62 -0.62
C GLU A 252 -5.04 -18.75 0.22
N ALA A 253 -5.89 -17.72 0.18
CA ALA A 253 -7.14 -17.76 0.92
C ALA A 253 -8.14 -18.75 0.29
N TYR A 254 -8.75 -19.59 1.12
CA TYR A 254 -9.76 -20.58 0.72
C TYR A 254 -10.92 -20.57 1.72
N GLY A 255 -12.13 -20.25 1.26
CA GLY A 255 -13.31 -20.14 2.15
C GLY A 255 -13.06 -19.09 3.24
N ASP A 256 -13.14 -19.52 4.50
CA ASP A 256 -12.89 -18.66 5.68
C ASP A 256 -11.46 -18.84 6.26
N GLY A 257 -10.59 -19.55 5.54
CA GLY A 257 -9.24 -19.94 5.99
C GLY A 257 -8.16 -19.71 4.95
N TRP A 258 -6.96 -20.22 5.24
CA TRP A 258 -5.75 -20.06 4.42
C TRP A 258 -5.10 -21.42 4.16
N GLU A 259 -4.91 -21.76 2.89
CA GLU A 259 -4.25 -22.98 2.44
C GLU A 259 -2.74 -22.74 2.29
N ARG A 260 -1.94 -23.72 2.69
CA ARG A 260 -0.47 -23.64 2.66
C ARG A 260 0.08 -23.80 1.25
#